data_AF-A0A8H6XUW0-F1
#
_entry.id   AF-A0A8H6XUW0-F1
#
_cell.length_a   1.000
_cell.length_b   1.000
_cell.length_c   1.000
_cell.angle_alpha   90.00
_cell.angle_beta   90.00
_cell.angle_gamma   90.00
#
_symmetry.space_group_name_H-M   'P 1'
#
loop_
_entity.id
_entity.type
_entity.pdbx_description
1 polymer ?
#
loop_
_entity_poly.entity_id
_entity_poly.type
_entity_poly.pdbx_seq_one_letter_code
_entity_poly.pdbx_strand_id
1 'polypeptide(L)'
;MDTSRARSTDIQQIWQRLLEPNITVLLRNESISSQAHAGIYTTIYNVVMMDHGGQQLYAQLSAFYATYTMGIYKARPEDDSLLPSYYDSQWTRFCRGAATVDRLFNYLNRDWVELQRDEGRRDVKTVLNVALTQWRINIFDPLSPRLEPPPAVSEADAEEKETRVAILRTKFASESLTVRELRKMRFSSTQSDVASSHPSEGE
;
A
#
# COMPACT_ATOMS: atom_id res chain seq x y z
N MET A 1 21.53 -0.37 -30.96
CA MET A 1 20.44 0.52 -30.52
C MET A 1 19.70 -0.16 -29.40
N ASP A 2 19.59 0.53 -28.27
CA ASP A 2 19.32 -0.04 -26.94
C ASP A 2 17.81 -0.32 -26.74
N THR A 3 17.40 -1.55 -27.06
CA THR A 3 16.01 -2.04 -26.95
C THR A 3 15.52 -2.09 -25.49
N SER A 4 16.42 -2.11 -24.51
CA SER A 4 16.11 -2.01 -23.07
C SER A 4 15.69 -0.60 -22.69
N ARG A 5 16.38 0.42 -23.19
CA ARG A 5 16.07 1.84 -22.92
C ARG A 5 14.73 2.27 -23.50
N ALA A 6 14.38 1.80 -24.70
CA ALA A 6 13.09 2.08 -25.33
C ALA A 6 11.92 1.46 -24.53
N ARG A 7 12.06 0.23 -24.03
CA ARG A 7 11.03 -0.46 -23.23
C ARG A 7 10.84 0.15 -21.84
N SER A 8 11.94 0.54 -21.17
CA SER A 8 11.87 1.28 -19.90
C SER A 8 11.15 2.63 -20.05
N THR A 9 11.24 3.25 -21.23
CA THR A 9 10.56 4.52 -21.53
C THR A 9 9.04 4.33 -21.65
N ASP A 10 8.59 3.14 -22.06
CA ASP A 10 7.16 2.82 -22.20
C ASP A 10 6.47 2.65 -20.85
N ILE A 11 7.07 1.90 -19.92
CA ILE A 11 6.54 1.74 -18.55
C ILE A 11 6.53 3.07 -17.80
N GLN A 12 7.55 3.91 -17.97
CA GLN A 12 7.57 5.23 -17.35
C GLN A 12 6.44 6.13 -17.88
N GLN A 13 6.13 6.09 -19.18
CA GLN A 13 5.01 6.83 -19.74
C GLN A 13 3.66 6.31 -19.24
N ILE A 14 3.49 4.98 -19.20
CA ILE A 14 2.29 4.33 -18.63
C ILE A 14 2.11 4.76 -17.17
N TRP A 15 3.19 4.72 -16.39
CA TRP A 15 3.20 5.14 -15.00
C TRP A 15 2.70 6.57 -14.84
N GLN A 16 3.31 7.52 -15.53
CA GLN A 16 3.00 8.94 -15.41
C GLN A 16 1.60 9.31 -15.94
N ARG A 17 1.14 8.67 -17.03
CA ARG A 17 -0.12 9.03 -17.68
C ARG A 17 -1.34 8.35 -17.05
N LEU A 18 -1.19 7.11 -16.59
CA LEU A 18 -2.31 6.30 -16.16
C LEU A 18 -2.22 5.92 -14.69
N LEU A 19 -1.11 5.34 -14.25
CA LEU A 19 -1.06 4.72 -12.92
C LEU A 19 -0.97 5.76 -11.81
N GLU A 20 0.05 6.63 -11.84
CA GLU A 20 0.32 7.59 -10.77
C GLU A 20 -0.86 8.53 -10.47
N PRO A 21 -1.53 9.15 -11.46
CA PRO A 21 -2.66 10.04 -11.18
C PRO A 21 -3.82 9.30 -10.51
N ASN A 22 -4.17 8.10 -10.98
CA ASN A 22 -5.28 7.32 -10.45
C ASN A 22 -4.95 6.74 -9.07
N ILE A 23 -3.73 6.25 -8.85
CA ILE A 23 -3.26 5.79 -7.53
C ILE A 23 -3.33 6.94 -6.53
N THR A 24 -2.92 8.16 -6.93
CA THR A 24 -2.97 9.33 -6.06
C THR A 24 -4.40 9.67 -5.63
N VAL A 25 -5.37 9.61 -6.55
CA VAL A 25 -6.81 9.79 -6.25
C VAL A 25 -7.29 8.72 -5.26
N LEU A 26 -6.91 7.46 -5.44
CA LEU A 26 -7.27 6.38 -4.52
C LEU A 26 -6.66 6.54 -3.14
N LEU A 27 -5.39 6.96 -3.04
CA LEU A 27 -4.74 7.26 -1.76
C LEU A 27 -5.39 8.46 -1.07
N ARG A 28 -6.03 9.34 -1.85
CA ARG A 28 -6.88 10.42 -1.33
C ARG A 28 -8.27 9.94 -0.91
N ASN A 29 -8.57 8.64 -0.95
CA ASN A 29 -9.89 8.08 -0.64
C ASN A 29 -11.00 8.64 -1.55
N GLU A 30 -10.63 9.00 -2.77
CA GLU A 30 -11.53 9.42 -3.84
C GLU A 30 -11.77 8.23 -4.79
N SER A 31 -12.91 8.22 -5.48
CA SER A 31 -13.25 7.15 -6.42
C SER A 31 -12.67 7.41 -7.80
N ILE A 32 -12.33 6.33 -8.50
CA ILE A 32 -11.99 6.35 -9.92
C ILE A 32 -13.18 5.82 -10.73
N SER A 33 -13.27 6.21 -11.99
CA SER A 33 -14.32 5.71 -12.89
C SER A 33 -14.12 4.23 -13.20
N SER A 34 -15.20 3.51 -13.54
CA SER A 34 -15.12 2.11 -13.96
C SER A 34 -14.22 1.92 -15.20
N GLN A 35 -14.23 2.89 -16.11
CA GLN A 35 -13.34 2.89 -17.28
C GLN A 35 -11.87 3.03 -16.87
N ALA A 36 -11.55 3.92 -15.92
CA ALA A 36 -10.20 4.04 -15.39
C ALA A 36 -9.77 2.76 -14.68
N HIS A 37 -10.64 2.17 -13.86
CA HIS A 37 -10.37 0.90 -13.18
C HIS A 37 -10.04 -0.22 -14.17
N ALA A 38 -10.87 -0.41 -15.20
CA ALA A 38 -10.64 -1.42 -16.23
C ALA A 38 -9.34 -1.17 -17.02
N GLY A 39 -9.08 0.09 -17.38
CA GLY A 39 -7.85 0.49 -18.05
C GLY A 39 -6.60 0.20 -17.22
N ILE A 40 -6.63 0.49 -15.92
CA ILE A 40 -5.52 0.22 -14.99
C ILE A 40 -5.28 -1.28 -14.89
N TYR A 41 -6.34 -2.07 -14.67
CA TYR A 41 -6.23 -3.51 -14.46
C TYR A 41 -5.63 -4.24 -15.67
N THR A 42 -6.14 -3.93 -16.87
CA THR A 42 -5.59 -4.45 -18.14
C THR A 42 -4.14 -4.01 -18.35
N THR A 43 -3.81 -2.76 -18.04
CA THR A 43 -2.45 -2.24 -18.22
C THR A 43 -1.47 -2.92 -17.27
N ILE A 44 -1.82 -3.09 -16.00
CA ILE A 44 -0.98 -3.78 -15.01
C ILE A 44 -0.73 -5.23 -15.46
N TYR A 45 -1.77 -5.93 -15.91
CA TYR A 45 -1.62 -7.28 -16.45
C TYR A 45 -0.60 -7.31 -17.61
N ASN A 46 -0.79 -6.47 -18.62
CA ASN A 46 0.09 -6.42 -19.78
C ASN A 46 1.54 -6.11 -19.37
N VAL A 47 1.75 -5.13 -18.50
CA VAL A 47 3.09 -4.76 -18.00
C VAL A 47 3.74 -5.90 -17.23
N VAL A 48 3.00 -6.60 -16.36
CA VAL A 48 3.54 -7.72 -15.58
C VAL A 48 3.95 -8.89 -16.48
N MET A 49 3.23 -9.11 -17.58
CA MET A 49 3.55 -10.16 -18.57
C MET A 49 4.73 -9.79 -19.49
N MET A 50 5.15 -8.53 -19.53
CA MET A 50 6.34 -8.12 -20.28
C MET A 50 7.62 -8.52 -19.56
N ASP A 51 8.65 -8.81 -20.36
CA ASP A 51 10.02 -9.04 -19.87
C ASP A 51 10.49 -7.87 -18.98
N HIS A 52 10.92 -8.19 -17.75
CA HIS A 52 11.27 -7.26 -16.66
C HIS A 52 10.17 -6.27 -16.21
N GLY A 53 8.96 -6.34 -16.75
CA GLY A 53 7.93 -5.33 -16.49
C GLY A 53 7.41 -5.33 -15.06
N GLY A 54 7.23 -6.52 -14.45
CA GLY A 54 6.88 -6.65 -13.03
C GLY A 54 7.92 -5.99 -12.10
N GLN A 55 9.22 -6.18 -12.36
CA GLN A 55 10.30 -5.58 -11.58
C GLN A 55 10.30 -4.06 -11.69
N GLN A 56 10.18 -3.53 -12.91
CA GLN A 56 10.15 -2.09 -13.13
C GLN A 56 8.92 -1.45 -12.48
N LEU A 57 7.75 -2.06 -12.63
CA LEU A 57 6.51 -1.58 -12.02
C LEU A 57 6.59 -1.58 -10.50
N TYR A 58 7.15 -2.63 -9.90
CA TYR A 58 7.37 -2.72 -8.46
C TYR A 58 8.31 -1.63 -7.94
N ALA A 59 9.40 -1.37 -8.66
CA ALA A 59 10.36 -0.32 -8.30
C ALA A 59 9.72 1.08 -8.36
N GLN A 60 8.96 1.38 -9.43
CA GLN A 60 8.24 2.64 -9.57
C GLN A 60 7.22 2.85 -8.45
N LEU A 61 6.41 1.82 -8.16
CA LEU A 61 5.42 1.88 -7.09
C LEU A 61 6.06 2.08 -5.71
N SER A 62 7.19 1.42 -5.45
CA SER A 62 7.93 1.59 -4.21
C SER A 62 8.47 3.01 -4.04
N ALA A 63 9.05 3.58 -5.10
CA ALA A 63 9.55 4.96 -5.11
C ALA A 63 8.41 5.98 -4.95
N PHE A 64 7.27 5.71 -5.57
CA PHE A 64 6.07 6.53 -5.42
C PHE A 64 5.56 6.54 -3.97
N TYR A 65 5.42 5.38 -3.31
CA TYR A 65 4.99 5.35 -1.92
C TYR A 65 5.94 6.10 -0.98
N ALA A 66 7.26 5.99 -1.21
CA ALA A 66 8.25 6.76 -0.46
C ALA A 66 8.03 8.27 -0.63
N THR A 67 7.85 8.72 -1.89
CA THR A 67 7.61 10.13 -2.21
C THR A 67 6.30 10.63 -1.63
N TYR A 68 5.23 9.84 -1.76
CA TYR A 68 3.89 10.18 -1.27
C TYR A 68 3.87 10.33 0.25
N THR A 69 4.41 9.34 0.98
CA THR A 69 4.47 9.36 2.45
C THR A 69 5.38 10.48 2.97
N MET A 70 6.49 10.77 2.28
CA MET A 70 7.32 11.94 2.57
C MET A 70 6.56 13.26 2.36
N GLY A 71 5.70 13.33 1.34
CA GLY A 71 4.80 14.47 1.11
C GLY A 71 3.84 14.72 2.27
N ILE A 72 3.23 13.64 2.80
CA ILE A 72 2.38 13.72 4.00
C ILE A 72 3.21 14.22 5.19
N TYR A 73 4.38 13.63 5.45
CA TYR A 73 5.23 14.06 6.55
C TYR A 73 5.58 15.56 6.46
N LYS A 74 5.91 16.07 5.27
CA LYS A 74 6.21 17.50 5.07
C LYS A 74 5.01 18.42 5.26
N ALA A 75 3.79 17.93 5.02
CA ALA A 75 2.55 18.68 5.18
C ALA A 75 1.96 18.62 6.60
N ARG A 76 2.66 17.99 7.55
CA ARG A 76 2.22 17.90 8.95
C ARG A 76 2.19 19.29 9.61
N PRO A 77 1.31 19.51 10.60
CA PRO A 77 1.35 20.73 11.40
C PRO A 77 2.66 20.80 12.21
N GLU A 78 3.18 22.01 12.41
CA GLU A 78 4.33 22.23 13.30
C GLU A 78 3.96 22.10 14.78
N ASP A 79 2.71 22.44 15.12
CA ASP A 79 2.12 22.33 16.46
C ASP A 79 1.89 20.87 16.87
N ASP A 80 2.59 20.45 17.93
CA ASP A 80 2.52 19.10 18.49
C ASP A 80 1.11 18.75 19.03
N SER A 81 0.30 19.73 19.42
CA SER A 81 -1.07 19.48 19.90
C SER A 81 -2.01 18.97 18.81
N LEU A 82 -1.73 19.32 17.55
CA LEU A 82 -2.51 18.91 16.38
C LEU A 82 -2.00 17.61 15.75
N LEU A 83 -0.77 17.19 16.07
CA LEU A 83 -0.13 16.01 15.48
C LEU A 83 -0.92 14.70 15.66
N PRO A 84 -1.50 14.38 16.85
CA PRO A 84 -2.23 13.13 17.01
C PRO A 84 -3.47 13.04 16.12
N SER A 85 -4.24 14.13 16.03
CA SER A 85 -5.43 14.23 15.17
C SER A 85 -5.05 14.13 13.68
N TYR A 86 -4.00 14.86 13.28
CA TYR A 86 -3.47 14.80 11.93
C TYR A 86 -3.04 13.38 11.57
N TYR A 87 -2.27 12.72 12.44
CA TYR A 87 -1.75 11.37 12.22
C TYR A 87 -2.88 10.37 12.04
N ASP A 88 -3.86 10.31 12.94
CA ASP A 88 -4.96 9.33 12.85
C ASP A 88 -5.80 9.51 11.59
N SER A 89 -6.05 10.77 11.20
CA SER A 89 -6.77 11.10 9.96
C SER A 89 -6.01 10.64 8.71
N GLN A 90 -4.73 11.01 8.60
CA GLN A 90 -3.90 10.64 7.46
C GLN A 90 -3.67 9.13 7.39
N TRP A 91 -3.46 8.47 8.53
CA TRP A 91 -3.27 7.03 8.61
C TRP A 91 -4.50 6.27 8.13
N THR A 92 -5.68 6.63 8.66
CA THR A 92 -6.94 6.00 8.27
C THR A 92 -7.22 6.15 6.77
N ARG A 93 -6.98 7.35 6.23
CA ARG A 93 -7.12 7.62 4.79
C ARG A 93 -6.14 6.81 3.97
N PHE A 94 -4.87 6.79 4.37
CA PHE A 94 -3.80 6.09 3.69
C PHE A 94 -4.04 4.57 3.65
N CYS A 95 -4.42 3.95 4.76
CA CYS A 95 -4.67 2.51 4.83
C CYS A 95 -5.81 2.08 3.88
N ARG A 96 -6.91 2.84 3.82
CA ARG A 96 -8.03 2.57 2.91
C ARG A 96 -7.62 2.66 1.45
N GLY A 97 -6.91 3.74 1.11
CA GLY A 97 -6.38 3.92 -0.24
C GLY A 97 -5.39 2.83 -0.62
N ALA A 98 -4.42 2.53 0.24
CA ALA A 98 -3.40 1.52 0.02
C ALA A 98 -4.00 0.11 -0.15
N ALA A 99 -5.03 -0.24 0.62
CA ALA A 99 -5.75 -1.51 0.44
C ALA A 99 -6.49 -1.58 -0.91
N THR A 100 -6.95 -0.45 -1.44
CA THR A 100 -7.58 -0.39 -2.77
C THR A 100 -6.55 -0.49 -3.89
N VAL A 101 -5.41 0.18 -3.73
CA VAL A 101 -4.28 0.07 -4.67
C VAL A 101 -3.73 -1.36 -4.67
N ASP A 102 -3.59 -2.02 -3.52
CA ASP A 102 -3.16 -3.42 -3.45
C ASP A 102 -4.07 -4.37 -4.25
N ARG A 103 -5.39 -4.13 -4.21
CA ARG A 103 -6.36 -4.89 -5.03
C ARG A 103 -6.19 -4.62 -6.52
N LEU A 104 -5.94 -3.38 -6.94
CA LEU A 104 -5.66 -3.06 -8.34
C LEU A 104 -4.38 -3.72 -8.85
N PHE A 105 -3.38 -3.84 -7.98
CA PHE A 105 -2.09 -4.45 -8.29
C PHE A 105 -2.07 -5.96 -7.98
N ASN A 106 -3.22 -6.63 -7.96
CA ASN A 106 -3.29 -8.05 -7.63
C ASN A 106 -2.45 -8.93 -8.58
N TYR A 107 -2.38 -8.59 -9.87
CA TYR A 107 -1.52 -9.29 -10.83
C TYR A 107 -0.03 -9.14 -10.48
N LEU A 108 0.41 -7.95 -10.10
CA LEU A 108 1.80 -7.75 -9.67
C LEU A 108 2.09 -8.59 -8.40
N ASN A 109 1.15 -8.62 -7.45
CA ASN A 109 1.28 -9.41 -6.23
C ASN A 109 1.36 -10.91 -6.52
N ARG A 110 0.47 -11.43 -7.37
CA ARG A 110 0.37 -12.86 -7.67
C ARG A 110 1.46 -13.35 -8.61
N ASP A 111 1.65 -12.67 -9.74
CA ASP A 111 2.46 -13.21 -10.84
C ASP A 111 3.94 -12.84 -10.72
N TRP A 112 4.27 -11.74 -10.02
CA TRP A 112 5.66 -11.30 -9.85
C TRP A 112 6.14 -11.38 -8.41
N VAL A 113 5.41 -10.81 -7.44
CA VAL A 113 5.87 -10.76 -6.03
C VAL A 113 5.95 -12.17 -5.43
N GLU A 114 4.95 -13.03 -5.61
CA GLU A 114 4.99 -14.41 -5.11
C GLU A 114 6.13 -15.20 -5.76
N LEU A 115 6.27 -15.13 -7.09
CA LEU A 115 7.38 -15.74 -7.82
C LEU A 115 8.75 -15.34 -7.26
N GLN A 116 8.98 -14.03 -7.09
CA GLN A 116 10.26 -13.54 -6.55
C GLN A 116 10.53 -14.04 -5.12
N ARG A 117 9.48 -14.15 -4.29
CA ARG A 117 9.60 -14.68 -2.94
C ARG A 117 9.89 -16.17 -2.92
N ASP A 118 9.31 -16.93 -3.85
CA ASP A 118 9.54 -18.36 -4.02
C ASP A 118 10.97 -18.65 -4.52
N GLU A 119 11.52 -17.77 -5.35
CA GLU A 119 12.94 -17.75 -5.75
C GLU A 119 13.90 -17.35 -4.59
N GLY A 120 13.36 -17.08 -3.39
CA GLY A 120 14.13 -16.82 -2.18
C GLY A 120 14.39 -15.35 -1.87
N ARG A 121 13.82 -14.41 -2.64
CA ARG A 121 13.96 -12.97 -2.35
C ARG A 121 13.08 -12.53 -1.20
N ARG A 122 13.67 -12.44 -0.01
CA ARG A 122 12.98 -12.08 1.24
C ARG A 122 12.69 -10.58 1.38
N ASP A 123 13.38 -9.74 0.62
CA ASP A 123 13.20 -8.29 0.57
C ASP A 123 11.91 -7.88 -0.15
N VAL A 124 11.41 -8.74 -1.05
CA VAL A 124 10.21 -8.48 -1.84
C VAL A 124 8.96 -8.69 -1.00
N LYS A 125 8.15 -7.64 -0.88
CA LYS A 125 6.90 -7.61 -0.12
C LYS A 125 5.72 -7.31 -1.05
N THR A 126 4.51 -7.73 -0.65
CA THR A 126 3.27 -7.35 -1.35
C THR A 126 3.09 -5.83 -1.39
N VAL A 127 2.31 -5.34 -2.34
CA VAL A 127 2.05 -3.90 -2.54
C VAL A 127 1.59 -3.21 -1.26
N LEU A 128 0.62 -3.78 -0.54
CA LEU A 128 0.18 -3.26 0.75
C LEU A 128 1.33 -3.18 1.76
N ASN A 129 2.17 -4.21 1.84
CA ASN A 129 3.27 -4.24 2.79
C ASN A 129 4.38 -3.24 2.44
N VAL A 130 4.59 -2.95 1.15
CA VAL A 130 5.46 -1.85 0.72
C VAL A 130 4.91 -0.52 1.22
N ALA A 131 3.62 -0.24 0.98
CA ALA A 131 2.96 0.98 1.43
C ALA A 131 3.09 1.19 2.95
N LEU A 132 2.81 0.14 3.74
CA LEU A 132 2.92 0.17 5.20
C LEU A 132 4.37 0.35 5.68
N THR A 133 5.33 -0.27 4.98
CA THR A 133 6.76 -0.08 5.27
C THR A 133 7.17 1.39 5.05
N GLN A 134 6.72 2.00 3.95
CA GLN A 134 7.02 3.41 3.65
C GLN A 134 6.36 4.37 4.64
N TRP A 135 5.11 4.10 5.04
CA TRP A 135 4.47 4.87 6.11
C TRP A 135 5.28 4.82 7.41
N ARG A 136 5.70 3.62 7.82
CA ARG A 136 6.48 3.45 9.04
C ARG A 136 7.76 4.29 8.99
N ILE A 137 8.56 4.11 7.93
CA ILE A 137 9.88 4.76 7.79
C ILE A 137 9.76 6.29 7.68
N ASN A 138 8.80 6.78 6.90
CA ASN A 138 8.76 8.20 6.55
C ASN A 138 7.86 9.04 7.46
N ILE A 139 6.93 8.42 8.20
CA ILE A 139 5.94 9.13 9.02
C ILE A 139 5.98 8.65 10.47
N PHE A 140 5.83 7.35 10.72
CA PHE A 140 5.75 6.86 12.11
C PHE A 140 7.08 7.03 12.86
N ASP A 141 8.19 6.50 12.33
CA ASP A 141 9.48 6.52 13.02
C ASP A 141 9.94 7.97 13.34
N PRO A 142 9.78 8.96 12.42
CA PRO A 142 10.12 10.36 12.72
C PRO A 142 9.15 11.08 13.66
N LEU A 143 7.87 10.67 13.72
CA LEU A 143 6.86 11.32 14.56
C LEU A 143 6.67 10.65 15.92
N SER A 144 7.03 9.38 16.08
CA SER A 144 6.86 8.64 17.34
C SER A 144 7.38 9.41 18.55
N PRO A 145 8.59 10.03 18.53
CA PRO A 145 9.09 10.77 19.69
C PRO A 145 8.28 12.02 20.04
N ARG A 146 7.57 12.61 19.07
CA ARG A 146 6.72 13.81 19.24
C ARG A 146 5.28 13.47 19.59
N LEU A 147 4.86 12.25 19.26
CA LEU A 147 3.56 11.71 19.65
C LEU A 147 3.57 11.19 21.09
N GLU A 148 4.74 10.86 21.63
CA GLU A 148 4.94 10.47 23.02
C GLU A 148 4.88 11.68 23.96
N PRO A 149 4.15 11.60 25.08
CA PRO A 149 4.09 12.69 26.05
C PRO A 149 5.47 12.89 26.72
N PRO A 150 5.85 14.13 27.07
CA PRO A 150 7.07 14.37 27.84
C PRO A 150 6.93 13.72 29.24
N PRO A 151 8.02 13.20 29.82
CA PRO A 151 8.01 12.38 31.05
C PRO A 151 7.57 13.11 32.34
N ALA A 152 7.04 14.34 32.25
CA ALA A 152 6.77 15.22 33.38
C ALA A 152 5.33 15.79 33.43
N VAL A 153 4.39 15.30 32.62
CA VAL A 153 2.99 15.74 32.70
C VAL A 153 2.29 14.93 33.80
N SER A 154 1.63 15.61 34.74
CA SER A 154 0.96 15.04 35.92
C SER A 154 0.18 13.76 35.58
N GLU A 155 0.35 12.73 36.41
CA GLU A 155 -0.08 11.34 36.22
C GLU A 155 -1.51 11.15 35.65
N ALA A 156 -2.43 12.06 35.93
CA ALA A 156 -3.81 12.04 35.40
C ALA A 156 -3.94 12.37 33.89
N ASP A 157 -3.14 13.30 33.35
CA ASP A 157 -3.13 13.66 31.92
C ASP A 157 -2.18 12.77 31.12
N ALA A 158 -1.20 12.17 31.80
CA ALA A 158 -0.31 11.16 31.22
C ALA A 158 -1.08 9.87 30.94
N GLU A 159 -1.96 9.41 31.83
CA GLU A 159 -2.69 8.15 31.65
C GLU A 159 -3.64 8.17 30.43
N GLU A 160 -4.35 9.27 30.16
CA GLU A 160 -5.23 9.41 28.98
C GLU A 160 -4.45 9.57 27.65
N LYS A 161 -3.24 10.15 27.68
CA LYS A 161 -2.42 10.35 26.46
C LYS A 161 -1.51 9.16 26.18
N GLU A 162 -0.92 8.55 27.21
CA GLU A 162 -0.21 7.27 27.16
C GLU A 162 -1.13 6.17 26.62
N THR A 163 -2.40 6.13 27.05
CA THR A 163 -3.40 5.21 26.48
C THR A 163 -3.67 5.47 25.00
N ARG A 164 -3.67 6.72 24.52
CA ARG A 164 -3.82 7.01 23.07
C ARG A 164 -2.62 6.56 22.26
N VAL A 165 -1.39 6.76 22.74
CA VAL A 165 -0.17 6.26 22.07
C VAL A 165 -0.09 4.74 22.13
N ALA A 166 -0.46 4.13 23.27
CA ALA A 166 -0.60 2.69 23.41
C ALA A 166 -1.69 2.15 22.47
N ILE A 167 -2.81 2.85 22.28
CA ILE A 167 -3.82 2.51 21.28
C ILE A 167 -3.24 2.63 19.88
N LEU A 168 -2.46 3.66 19.52
CA LEU A 168 -1.85 3.78 18.20
C LEU A 168 -0.81 2.67 17.93
N ARG A 169 0.00 2.31 18.92
CA ARG A 169 0.94 1.18 18.86
C ARG A 169 0.20 -0.16 18.76
N THR A 170 -0.87 -0.32 19.54
CA THR A 170 -1.74 -1.50 19.51
C THR A 170 -2.56 -1.55 18.22
N LYS A 171 -2.92 -0.41 17.63
CA LYS A 171 -3.64 -0.27 16.36
C LYS A 171 -2.71 -0.55 15.19
N PHE A 172 -1.46 -0.11 15.24
CA PHE A 172 -0.45 -0.53 14.25
C PHE A 172 -0.13 -2.03 14.35
N ALA A 173 -0.01 -2.57 15.57
CA ALA A 173 0.15 -4.00 15.80
C ALA A 173 -1.09 -4.79 15.39
N SER A 174 -2.30 -4.30 15.70
CA SER A 174 -3.57 -4.96 15.38
C SER A 174 -3.95 -4.80 13.92
N GLU A 175 -3.53 -3.74 13.23
CA GLU A 175 -3.74 -3.54 11.78
C GLU A 175 -2.70 -4.29 10.95
N SER A 176 -1.50 -4.52 11.50
CA SER A 176 -0.59 -5.56 10.99
C SER A 176 -1.19 -6.96 11.15
N LEU A 177 -1.99 -7.19 12.21
CA LEU A 177 -2.84 -8.37 12.39
C LEU A 177 -4.07 -8.34 11.46
N THR A 178 -4.65 -7.18 11.12
CA THR A 178 -5.73 -7.07 10.13
C THR A 178 -5.24 -7.45 8.74
N VAL A 179 -3.99 -7.17 8.39
CA VAL A 179 -3.35 -7.74 7.18
C VAL A 179 -3.27 -9.28 7.27
N ARG A 180 -3.01 -9.83 8.47
CA ARG A 180 -3.00 -11.28 8.73
C ARG A 180 -4.40 -11.90 8.67
N GLU A 181 -5.43 -11.21 9.14
CA GLU A 181 -6.84 -11.64 9.09
C GLU A 181 -7.47 -11.45 7.70
N LEU A 182 -7.13 -10.38 6.97
CA LEU A 182 -7.50 -10.20 5.56
C LEU A 182 -6.86 -11.29 4.67
N ARG A 183 -5.63 -11.73 4.98
CA ARG A 183 -5.01 -12.91 4.34
C ARG A 183 -5.76 -14.21 4.64
N LYS A 184 -6.21 -14.42 5.88
CA LYS A 184 -7.01 -15.61 6.26
C LYS A 184 -8.39 -15.62 5.59
N MET A 185 -9.06 -14.48 5.51
CA MET A 185 -10.34 -14.35 4.80
C MET A 185 -10.21 -14.61 3.29
N ARG A 186 -9.11 -14.19 2.66
CA ARG A 186 -8.84 -14.42 1.22
C ARG A 186 -8.61 -15.91 0.89
N PHE A 187 -7.94 -16.66 1.77
CA PHE A 187 -7.72 -18.11 1.59
C PHE A 187 -9.01 -18.94 1.74
N SER A 188 -9.96 -18.47 2.55
CA SER A 188 -11.26 -19.15 2.71
C SER A 188 -12.20 -18.95 1.52
N SER A 189 -12.09 -17.83 0.78
CA SER A 189 -12.94 -17.52 -0.37
C SER A 189 -12.43 -18.13 -1.69
N THR A 190 -11.11 -18.33 -1.84
CA THR A 190 -10.54 -18.89 -3.08
C THR A 190 -10.75 -20.40 -3.26
N GLN A 191 -11.07 -21.16 -2.20
CA GLN A 191 -11.51 -22.56 -2.34
C GLN A 191 -13.00 -22.70 -2.71
N SER A 192 -13.82 -21.67 -2.47
CA SER A 192 -15.26 -21.68 -2.78
C SER A 192 -15.53 -21.46 -4.27
N ASP A 193 -14.78 -20.57 -4.92
CA ASP A 193 -15.12 -20.09 -6.26
C ASP A 193 -14.53 -20.95 -7.41
N VAL A 194 -13.52 -21.78 -7.13
CA VAL A 194 -12.94 -22.69 -8.14
C VAL A 194 -13.78 -23.96 -8.32
N ALA A 195 -14.65 -24.30 -7.35
CA ALA A 195 -15.49 -25.50 -7.42
C ALA A 195 -16.77 -25.32 -8.27
N SER A 196 -17.11 -24.09 -8.69
CA SER A 196 -18.42 -23.79 -9.29
C SER A 196 -18.39 -23.33 -10.75
N SER A 197 -17.27 -23.51 -11.46
CA SER A 197 -17.16 -23.16 -12.89
C SER A 197 -16.41 -24.22 -13.69
N HIS A 198 -16.96 -25.43 -13.72
CA HIS A 198 -16.75 -26.37 -14.82
C HIS A 198 -18.11 -26.64 -15.48
N PRO A 199 -18.37 -26.14 -16.69
CA PRO A 199 -19.47 -26.64 -17.49
C PRO A 199 -19.05 -27.99 -18.11
N SER A 200 -19.92 -28.96 -17.88
CA SER A 200 -19.90 -30.31 -18.44
C SER A 200 -19.69 -30.27 -19.97
N GLU A 201 -18.64 -30.93 -20.45
CA GLU A 201 -18.64 -31.44 -21.83
C GLU A 201 -19.69 -32.54 -21.90
N GLY A 202 -20.64 -32.39 -22.81
CA GLY A 202 -21.67 -33.37 -23.13
C GLY A 202 -21.52 -33.76 -24.60
N GLU A 203 -21.49 -35.07 -24.80
CA GLU A 203 -21.39 -35.86 -26.04
C GLU A 203 -22.13 -35.33 -27.28
#